data_AF-A0A2V8LDS9-F1
#
_entry.id   AF-A0A2V8LDS9-F1
#
_cell.length_a   1.000
_cell.length_b   1.000
_cell.length_c   1.000
_cell.angle_alpha   90.00
_cell.angle_beta   90.00
_cell.angle_gamma   90.00
#
_symmetry.space_group_name_H-M   'P 1'
#
loop_
_entity.id
_entity.type
_entity.pdbx_description
1 polymer ?
#
loop_
_entity_poly.entity_id
_entity_poly.type
_entity_poly.pdbx_seq_one_letter_code
_entity_poly.pdbx_strand_id
1 'polypeptide(L)'
;MRRLNQWRFEQQYWERSRQDRIRLQSFSYYDYGDPIYRYSLNGSYYDVNQYGADLLQRAINDGYEEGFRAGQADRQDGWQYDPENCDAYSDATYGYDGYYVDVDQYQYYFREGFRRGYEDGYYGRYQYGTYSNGKYIVLGDVLRVILDLVRY
;
A
#
# COMPACT_ATOMS: atom_id res chain seq x y z
N MET A 1 -18.71 9.81 21.20
CA MET A 1 -18.68 8.71 20.21
C MET A 1 -17.46 7.85 20.50
N ARG A 2 -17.53 6.52 20.35
CA ARG A 2 -16.42 5.60 20.68
C ARG A 2 -15.92 4.97 19.36
N ARG A 3 -14.66 5.25 19.00
CA ARG A 3 -13.95 4.75 17.80
C ARG A 3 -13.57 3.27 17.94
N LEU A 4 -14.56 2.38 18.04
CA LEU A 4 -14.32 0.97 18.31
C LEU A 4 -13.80 0.23 17.08
N ASN A 5 -14.35 0.49 15.90
CA ASN A 5 -13.91 -0.17 14.67
C ASN A 5 -12.53 0.34 14.26
N GLN A 6 -12.27 1.63 14.40
CA GLN A 6 -10.94 2.19 14.15
C GLN A 6 -9.88 1.57 15.07
N TRP A 7 -10.16 1.49 16.38
CA TRP A 7 -9.24 0.82 17.32
C TRP A 7 -9.00 -0.65 16.96
N ARG A 8 -10.04 -1.38 16.51
CA ARG A 8 -9.89 -2.77 16.05
C ARG A 8 -9.03 -2.86 14.80
N PHE A 9 -9.21 -1.95 13.86
CA PHE A 9 -8.39 -1.88 12.65
C PHE A 9 -6.91 -1.67 13.01
N GLU A 10 -6.61 -0.71 13.90
CA GLU A 10 -5.23 -0.43 14.36
C GLU A 10 -4.59 -1.66 15.00
N GLN A 11 -5.30 -2.36 15.89
CA GLN A 11 -4.80 -3.61 16.49
C GLN A 11 -4.47 -4.67 15.42
N GLN A 12 -5.36 -4.84 14.44
CA GLN A 12 -5.15 -5.81 13.38
C GLN A 12 -4.03 -5.41 12.41
N TYR A 13 -3.85 -4.11 12.15
CA TYR A 13 -2.73 -3.60 11.36
C TYR A 13 -1.40 -3.99 12.01
N TRP A 14 -1.24 -3.70 13.30
CA TRP A 14 -0.01 -4.03 14.02
C TRP A 14 0.23 -5.54 14.14
N GLU A 15 -0.83 -6.34 14.24
CA GLU A 15 -0.71 -7.79 14.18
C GLU A 15 -0.23 -8.27 12.80
N ARG A 16 -0.80 -7.75 11.71
CA ARG A 16 -0.35 -8.03 10.34
C ARG A 16 1.11 -7.64 10.14
N SER A 17 1.51 -6.44 10.56
CA SER A 17 2.90 -5.97 10.48
C SER A 17 3.86 -6.83 11.29
N ARG A 18 3.45 -7.32 12.46
CA ARG A 18 4.25 -8.26 13.26
C ARG A 18 4.42 -9.60 12.55
N GLN A 19 3.35 -10.16 12.00
CA GLN A 19 3.40 -11.42 11.24
C GLN A 19 4.26 -11.27 9.98
N ASP A 20 4.13 -10.15 9.29
CA ASP A 20 4.94 -9.83 8.12
C ASP A 20 6.42 -9.76 8.47
N ARG A 21 6.77 -9.12 9.59
CA ARG A 21 8.16 -9.09 10.06
C ARG A 21 8.73 -10.47 10.36
N ILE A 22 7.92 -11.43 10.80
CA ILE A 22 8.34 -12.83 10.97
C ILE A 22 8.53 -13.50 9.61
N ARG A 23 7.58 -13.33 8.68
CA ARG A 23 7.69 -13.82 7.29
C ARG A 23 9.00 -13.35 6.65
N LEU A 24 9.31 -12.06 6.83
CA LEU A 24 10.50 -11.42 6.26
C LEU A 24 11.83 -11.91 6.87
N GLN A 25 11.84 -12.57 8.04
CA GLN A 25 13.06 -13.21 8.56
C GLN A 25 13.54 -14.36 7.67
N SER A 26 12.62 -15.00 6.94
CA SER A 26 12.93 -16.04 5.95
C SER A 26 13.10 -15.49 4.54
N PHE A 27 12.98 -14.17 4.36
CA PHE A 27 13.10 -13.56 3.05
C PHE A 27 14.52 -13.76 2.51
N SER A 28 14.59 -14.32 1.30
CA SER A 28 15.85 -14.47 0.60
C SER A 28 15.97 -13.36 -0.43
N TYR A 29 17.00 -12.54 -0.22
CA TYR A 29 17.45 -11.58 -1.21
C TYR A 29 18.04 -12.30 -2.42
N TYR A 30 17.63 -11.89 -3.62
CA TYR A 30 18.20 -12.37 -4.87
C TYR A 30 19.04 -11.26 -5.49
N ASP A 31 20.30 -11.57 -5.77
CA ASP A 31 21.24 -10.64 -6.39
C ASP A 31 20.78 -10.24 -7.80
N TYR A 32 20.93 -8.96 -8.12
CA TYR A 32 20.12 -8.24 -9.12
C TYR A 32 20.39 -8.65 -10.56
N GLY A 33 19.32 -8.80 -11.35
CA GLY A 33 19.36 -8.60 -12.80
C GLY A 33 19.37 -7.11 -13.17
N ASP A 34 19.78 -6.79 -14.39
CA ASP A 34 19.88 -5.42 -14.89
C ASP A 34 18.58 -4.62 -14.69
N PRO A 35 18.66 -3.31 -14.39
CA PRO A 35 17.50 -2.44 -14.44
C PRO A 35 16.88 -2.48 -15.85
N ILE A 36 15.59 -2.83 -15.92
CA ILE A 36 14.83 -2.92 -17.18
C ILE A 36 13.52 -2.14 -17.10
N TYR A 37 13.22 -1.56 -15.93
CA TYR A 37 12.06 -0.70 -15.72
C TYR A 37 12.51 0.70 -15.31
N ARG A 38 11.65 1.66 -15.60
CA ARG A 38 11.69 3.02 -15.12
C ARG A 38 10.35 3.38 -14.49
N TYR A 39 10.37 4.15 -13.42
CA TYR A 39 9.17 4.63 -12.73
C TYR A 39 9.32 6.11 -12.34
N SER A 40 8.20 6.80 -12.10
CA SER A 40 8.18 8.24 -11.80
C SER A 40 7.81 8.53 -10.36
N LEU A 41 8.73 9.09 -9.58
CA LEU A 41 8.50 9.56 -8.21
C LEU A 41 8.64 11.08 -8.15
N ASN A 42 7.57 11.78 -7.78
CA ASN A 42 7.54 13.25 -7.67
C ASN A 42 8.09 13.98 -8.92
N GLY A 43 7.83 13.44 -10.12
CA GLY A 43 8.28 14.01 -11.40
C GLY A 43 9.74 13.70 -11.76
N SER A 44 10.47 12.96 -10.92
CA SER A 44 11.78 12.41 -11.23
C SER A 44 11.67 10.95 -11.64
N TYR A 45 12.54 10.51 -12.55
CA TYR A 45 12.57 9.13 -13.02
C TYR A 45 13.68 8.33 -12.37
N TYR A 46 13.39 7.09 -12.04
CA TYR A 46 14.30 6.14 -11.40
C TYR A 46 14.25 4.81 -12.13
N ASP A 47 15.39 4.14 -12.24
CA ASP A 47 15.49 2.83 -12.88
C ASP A 47 15.46 1.73 -11.81
N VAL A 48 14.80 0.62 -12.13
CA VAL A 48 14.62 -0.52 -11.21
C VAL A 48 14.59 -1.84 -11.97
N ASN A 49 14.99 -2.91 -11.32
CA ASN A 49 14.84 -4.26 -11.87
C ASN A 49 13.40 -4.78 -11.68
N GLN A 50 13.13 -6.00 -12.18
CA GLN A 50 11.84 -6.66 -12.02
C GLN A 50 11.37 -6.75 -10.55
N TYR A 51 12.27 -7.14 -9.64
CA TYR A 51 11.91 -7.35 -8.24
C TYR A 51 11.52 -6.05 -7.52
N GLY A 52 12.22 -4.95 -7.80
CA GLY A 52 11.84 -3.64 -7.26
C GLY A 52 10.57 -3.09 -7.90
N ALA A 53 10.35 -3.32 -9.20
CA ALA A 53 9.07 -3.01 -9.84
C ALA A 53 7.91 -3.78 -9.20
N ASP A 54 8.10 -5.05 -8.88
CA ASP A 54 7.11 -5.88 -8.18
C ASP A 54 6.91 -5.42 -6.72
N LEU A 55 7.97 -4.98 -6.04
CA LEU A 55 7.88 -4.41 -4.70
C LEU A 55 7.07 -3.10 -4.69
N LEU A 56 7.29 -2.20 -5.64
CA LEU A 56 6.53 -0.95 -5.75
C LEU A 56 5.04 -1.19 -6.09
N GLN A 57 4.75 -2.14 -6.98
CA GLN A 57 3.37 -2.55 -7.24
C GLN A 57 2.70 -3.18 -6.02
N ARG A 58 3.44 -3.97 -5.24
CA ARG A 58 2.96 -4.50 -3.95
C ARG A 58 2.67 -3.37 -2.96
N ALA A 59 3.57 -2.40 -2.82
CA ALA A 59 3.37 -1.24 -1.94
C ALA A 59 2.01 -0.56 -2.18
N ILE A 60 1.67 -0.29 -3.45
CA ILE A 60 0.41 0.35 -3.82
C ILE A 60 -0.79 -0.53 -3.46
N ASN A 61 -0.71 -1.83 -3.72
CA ASN A 61 -1.81 -2.76 -3.42
C ASN A 61 -1.99 -2.98 -1.91
N ASP A 62 -0.90 -3.19 -1.18
CA ASP A 62 -0.91 -3.34 0.28
C ASP A 62 -1.47 -2.07 0.94
N GLY A 63 -1.02 -0.90 0.47
CA GLY A 63 -1.56 0.39 0.87
C GLY A 63 -3.06 0.50 0.62
N TYR A 64 -3.52 0.20 -0.60
CA TYR A 64 -4.94 0.24 -0.95
C TYR A 64 -5.80 -0.68 -0.07
N GLU A 65 -5.32 -1.88 0.22
CA GLU A 65 -6.03 -2.83 1.07
C GLU A 65 -6.18 -2.32 2.51
N GLU A 66 -5.10 -1.81 3.09
CA GLU A 66 -5.10 -1.24 4.43
C GLU A 66 -5.94 0.04 4.52
N GLY A 67 -5.85 0.89 3.50
CA GLY A 67 -6.67 2.09 3.37
C GLY A 67 -8.16 1.75 3.33
N PHE A 68 -8.55 0.77 2.52
CA PHE A 68 -9.95 0.36 2.40
C PHE A 68 -10.52 -0.13 3.73
N ARG A 69 -9.76 -0.94 4.47
CA ARG A 69 -10.14 -1.39 5.82
C ARG A 69 -10.30 -0.21 6.79
N ALA A 70 -9.36 0.73 6.79
CA ALA A 70 -9.41 1.92 7.63
C ALA A 70 -10.63 2.82 7.31
N GLY A 71 -10.85 3.12 6.03
CA GLY A 71 -11.99 3.94 5.59
C GLY A 71 -13.33 3.30 5.95
N GLN A 72 -13.43 1.96 5.83
CA GLN A 72 -14.61 1.23 6.28
C GLN A 72 -14.84 1.34 7.79
N ALA A 73 -13.77 1.28 8.59
CA ALA A 73 -13.84 1.37 10.04
C ALA A 73 -14.31 2.76 10.49
N ASP A 74 -13.71 3.82 9.95
CA ASP A 74 -14.11 5.20 10.28
C ASP A 74 -15.54 5.51 9.81
N ARG A 75 -15.95 5.01 8.64
CA ARG A 75 -17.35 5.09 8.18
C ARG A 75 -18.32 4.42 9.15
N GLN A 76 -17.99 3.23 9.66
CA GLN A 76 -18.83 2.49 10.61
C GLN A 76 -18.92 3.19 11.98
N ASP A 77 -17.84 3.85 12.40
CA ASP A 77 -17.80 4.64 13.63
C ASP A 77 -18.44 6.04 13.47
N GLY A 78 -18.85 6.41 12.25
CA GLY A 78 -19.40 7.74 11.94
C GLY A 78 -18.37 8.85 12.07
N TRP A 79 -17.08 8.52 11.92
CA TRP A 79 -15.98 9.47 12.01
C TRP A 79 -15.83 10.26 10.70
N GLN A 80 -15.20 11.43 10.78
CA GLN A 80 -14.90 12.26 9.61
C GLN A 80 -13.89 11.59 8.67
N TYR A 81 -13.85 12.03 7.42
CA TYR A 81 -12.85 11.59 6.45
C TYR A 81 -11.46 12.14 6.85
N ASP A 82 -10.54 11.26 7.28
CA ASP A 82 -9.22 11.66 7.80
C ASP A 82 -8.17 10.51 7.64
N PRO A 83 -7.77 10.18 6.40
CA PRO A 83 -6.85 9.08 6.13
C PRO A 83 -5.46 9.27 6.77
N GLU A 84 -5.01 10.51 6.92
CA GLU A 84 -3.68 10.83 7.44
C GLU A 84 -3.51 10.56 8.94
N ASN A 85 -4.63 10.47 9.66
CA ASN A 85 -4.67 10.18 11.09
C ASN A 85 -4.72 8.67 11.41
N CYS A 86 -4.37 7.83 10.44
CA CYS A 86 -4.25 6.38 10.62
C CYS A 86 -2.79 5.97 10.86
N ASP A 87 -2.56 5.07 11.83
CA ASP A 87 -1.24 4.48 12.09
C ASP A 87 -0.62 3.87 10.83
N ALA A 88 -1.42 3.13 10.06
CA ALA A 88 -0.98 2.50 8.82
C ALA A 88 -0.53 3.49 7.75
N TYR A 89 -1.14 4.69 7.69
CA TYR A 89 -0.73 5.74 6.77
C TYR A 89 0.58 6.41 7.21
N SER A 90 0.73 6.62 8.52
CA SER A 90 1.94 7.22 9.10
C SER A 90 3.14 6.29 8.97
N ASP A 91 2.98 5.02 9.39
CA ASP A 91 4.01 3.99 9.31
C ASP A 91 4.33 3.59 7.87
N ALA A 92 3.30 3.18 7.09
CA ALA A 92 3.41 2.83 5.68
C ALA A 92 4.51 1.80 5.33
N THR A 93 4.85 0.91 6.26
CA THR A 93 5.92 -0.09 6.06
C THR A 93 5.45 -1.54 5.94
N TYR A 94 4.14 -1.79 6.10
CA TYR A 94 3.58 -3.13 5.97
C TYR A 94 3.89 -3.74 4.59
N GLY A 95 4.61 -4.86 4.54
CA GLY A 95 4.99 -5.53 3.30
C GLY A 95 6.37 -5.16 2.75
N TYR A 96 7.07 -4.19 3.36
CA TYR A 96 8.39 -3.74 2.92
C TYR A 96 9.50 -4.74 3.28
N ASP A 97 10.16 -5.30 2.27
CA ASP A 97 11.21 -6.31 2.45
C ASP A 97 12.62 -5.73 2.62
N GLY A 98 12.85 -4.44 2.32
CA GLY A 98 14.11 -3.75 2.62
C GLY A 98 15.21 -3.82 1.58
N TYR A 99 14.99 -4.51 0.45
CA TYR A 99 16.09 -4.85 -0.45
C TYR A 99 16.04 -4.17 -1.83
N TYR A 100 14.86 -3.75 -2.31
CA TYR A 100 14.73 -3.33 -3.72
C TYR A 100 14.45 -1.89 -4.07
N VAL A 101 14.00 -1.13 -3.09
CA VAL A 101 13.84 0.31 -3.21
C VAL A 101 14.09 0.89 -1.84
N ASP A 102 14.40 2.18 -1.78
CA ASP A 102 14.49 2.86 -0.49
C ASP A 102 13.12 2.89 0.20
N VAL A 103 13.14 2.84 1.53
CA VAL A 103 11.91 2.83 2.34
C VAL A 103 11.01 4.04 2.05
N ASP A 104 11.60 5.21 1.80
CA ASP A 104 10.84 6.43 1.51
C ASP A 104 10.06 6.32 0.19
N GLN A 105 10.64 5.65 -0.81
CA GLN A 105 9.99 5.39 -2.09
C GLN A 105 8.85 4.40 -1.89
N TYR A 106 9.09 3.32 -1.15
CA TYR A 106 8.04 2.35 -0.79
C TYR A 106 6.87 3.01 -0.07
N GLN A 107 7.15 3.77 0.99
CA GLN A 107 6.14 4.45 1.80
C GLN A 107 5.34 5.46 0.98
N TYR A 108 5.97 6.17 0.03
CA TYR A 108 5.26 7.09 -0.86
C TYR A 108 4.16 6.34 -1.64
N TYR A 109 4.52 5.24 -2.30
CA TYR A 109 3.58 4.47 -3.10
C TYR A 109 2.55 3.72 -2.27
N PHE A 110 2.92 3.25 -1.08
CA PHE A 110 1.98 2.73 -0.10
C PHE A 110 0.92 3.77 0.27
N ARG A 111 1.33 5.00 0.58
CA ARG A 111 0.40 6.10 0.91
C ARG A 111 -0.50 6.48 -0.26
N GLU A 112 0.01 6.43 -1.50
CA GLU A 112 -0.81 6.62 -2.70
C GLU A 112 -1.91 5.56 -2.84
N GLY A 113 -1.57 4.29 -2.63
CA GLY A 113 -2.54 3.21 -2.54
C GLY A 113 -3.54 3.43 -1.41
N PHE A 114 -3.05 3.74 -0.22
CA PHE A 114 -3.83 3.92 1.01
C PHE A 114 -4.90 4.99 0.86
N ARG A 115 -4.55 6.17 0.34
CA ARG A 115 -5.54 7.26 0.15
C ARG A 115 -6.71 6.83 -0.72
N ARG A 116 -6.43 6.14 -1.83
CA ARG A 116 -7.45 5.64 -2.76
C ARG A 116 -8.28 4.53 -2.14
N GLY A 117 -7.65 3.61 -1.42
CA GLY A 117 -8.33 2.56 -0.68
C GLY A 117 -9.26 3.14 0.38
N TYR A 118 -8.75 4.08 1.18
CA TYR A 118 -9.50 4.76 2.22
C TYR A 118 -10.73 5.45 1.66
N GLU A 119 -10.58 6.18 0.54
CA GLU A 119 -11.70 6.82 -0.14
C GLU A 119 -12.79 5.82 -0.56
N ASP A 120 -12.39 4.73 -1.21
CA ASP A 120 -13.31 3.67 -1.63
C ASP A 120 -13.99 3.00 -0.42
N GLY A 121 -13.25 2.68 0.64
CA GLY A 121 -13.78 2.08 1.86
C GLY A 121 -14.71 3.01 2.65
N TYR A 122 -14.38 4.29 2.72
CA TYR A 122 -15.13 5.33 3.44
C TYR A 122 -16.44 5.70 2.74
N TYR A 123 -16.48 5.67 1.41
CA TYR A 123 -17.71 5.90 0.65
C TYR A 123 -18.44 4.61 0.26
N GLY A 124 -17.86 3.42 0.55
CA GLY A 124 -18.46 2.13 0.23
C GLY A 124 -18.56 1.87 -1.27
N ARG A 125 -17.55 2.28 -2.04
CA ARG A 125 -17.47 2.18 -3.50
C ARG A 125 -16.18 1.51 -3.96
N TYR A 126 -16.04 1.32 -5.27
CA TYR A 126 -14.89 0.69 -5.91
C TYR A 126 -14.47 1.53 -7.14
N GLN A 127 -14.01 2.75 -6.88
CA GLN A 127 -13.62 3.70 -7.93
C GLN A 127 -12.18 3.45 -8.40
N TYR A 128 -11.28 3.11 -7.48
CA TYR A 128 -9.85 2.97 -7.76
C TYR A 128 -9.36 1.54 -7.71
N GLY A 129 -10.14 0.64 -7.12
CA GLY A 129 -9.81 -0.76 -7.03
C GLY A 129 -11.01 -1.68 -7.14
N THR A 130 -10.78 -2.94 -6.82
CA THR A 130 -11.79 -4.00 -6.84
C THR A 130 -11.54 -4.98 -5.71
N TYR A 131 -12.56 -5.73 -5.34
CA TYR A 131 -12.44 -6.85 -4.42
C TYR A 131 -12.45 -8.17 -5.20
N SER A 132 -11.38 -8.96 -5.06
CA SER A 132 -11.24 -10.25 -5.73
C SER A 132 -10.46 -11.23 -4.85
N ASN A 133 -10.92 -12.47 -4.78
CA ASN A 133 -10.26 -13.56 -4.04
C ASN A 133 -9.89 -13.21 -2.59
N GLY A 134 -10.74 -12.46 -1.89
CA GLY A 134 -10.50 -12.11 -0.49
C GLY A 134 -9.63 -10.87 -0.28
N LYS A 135 -9.20 -10.19 -1.35
CA LYS A 135 -8.30 -9.03 -1.29
C LYS A 135 -8.87 -7.82 -2.02
N TYR A 136 -8.56 -6.64 -1.51
CA TYR A 136 -8.76 -5.37 -2.20
C TYR A 136 -7.49 -5.02 -2.98
N ILE A 137 -7.62 -4.78 -4.28
CA ILE A 137 -6.48 -4.46 -5.16
C ILE A 137 -6.80 -3.23 -6.01
N VAL A 138 -5.76 -2.48 -6.38
CA VAL A 138 -5.89 -1.31 -7.26
C VAL A 138 -6.15 -1.77 -8.70
N LEU A 139 -6.97 -1.03 -9.45
CA LEU A 139 -7.20 -1.29 -10.88
C LEU A 139 -5.91 -1.06 -11.67
N GLY A 140 -5.67 -1.89 -12.70
CA GLY A 140 -4.44 -1.82 -13.50
C GLY A 140 -4.16 -0.44 -14.12
N ASP A 141 -5.21 0.24 -14.59
CA ASP A 141 -5.08 1.59 -15.15
C ASP A 141 -4.69 2.63 -14.08
N VAL A 142 -5.25 2.51 -12.87
CA VAL A 142 -4.91 3.38 -11.74
C VAL A 142 -3.48 3.13 -11.27
N LEU A 143 -3.07 1.86 -11.19
CA LEU A 143 -1.70 1.46 -10.87
C LEU A 143 -0.70 2.07 -11.85
N ARG A 144 -1.01 2.04 -13.16
CA ARG A 144 -0.18 2.63 -14.20
C ARG A 144 -0.06 4.15 -14.05
N VAL A 145 -1.14 4.84 -13.69
CA VAL A 145 -1.10 6.30 -13.47
C VAL A 145 -0.28 6.68 -12.24
N ILE A 146 -0.33 5.88 -11.16
CA ILE A 146 0.42 6.16 -9.93
C ILE A 146 1.93 5.93 -10.13
N LEU A 147 2.30 4.77 -10.68
CA LEU A 147 3.70 4.33 -10.72
C LEU A 147 4.43 4.79 -11.99
N ASP A 148 3.69 5.02 -13.08
CA ASP A 148 4.20 5.30 -14.43
C ASP A 148 5.32 4.31 -14.83
N LEU A 149 5.09 3.03 -14.57
CA LEU A 149 6.07 1.97 -14.77
C LEU A 149 6.21 1.65 -16.26
N VAL A 150 7.39 1.91 -16.82
CA VAL A 150 7.71 1.67 -18.22
C VAL A 150 8.89 0.71 -18.31
N ARG A 151 8.75 -0.33 -19.14
CA ARG A 151 9.85 -1.24 -19.49
C ARG A 151 10.59 -0.73 -20.72
N TYR A 152 11.92 -0.86 -20.74
CA TYR A 152 12.76 -0.55 -21.90
C TYR A 152 13.61 -1.74 -22.35
#